data_AF-A0A966Y8V5-F1
#
_entry.id   AF-A0A966Y8V5-F1
#
_cell.length_a   1.000
_cell.length_b   1.000
_cell.length_c   1.000
_cell.angle_alpha   90.00
_cell.angle_beta   90.00
_cell.angle_gamma   90.00
#
_symmetry.space_group_name_H-M   'P 1'
#
loop_
_entity.id
_entity.type
_entity.pdbx_description
1 polymer ?
#
loop_
_entity_poly.entity_id
_entity_poly.type
_entity_poly.pdbx_seq_one_letter_code
_entity_poly.pdbx_strand_id
1 'polypeptide(L)'
;KKYKLGRVRILLKQPRSTLSWHRDPEPRLHIPIITNPGCIMVIDNVAKHMPADGSCWITNNTKYHNFFNGGEENRIHLVACVLNHKFN
;
A
#
# COMPACT_ATOMS: atom_id res chain seq x y z
N LYS A 1 0.79 -20.48 10.58
CA LYS A 1 0.83 -18.99 10.55
C LYS A 1 1.33 -18.56 9.17
N LYS A 2 0.60 -17.70 8.42
CA LYS A 2 0.89 -17.38 7.01
C LYS A 2 1.93 -16.26 6.81
N TYR A 3 2.00 -15.28 7.71
CA TYR A 3 2.96 -14.16 7.64
C TYR A 3 3.53 -13.80 9.01
N LYS A 4 4.79 -13.35 9.04
CA LYS A 4 5.43 -12.74 10.23
C LYS A 4 5.36 -11.22 10.06
N LEU A 5 4.58 -10.55 10.91
CA LEU A 5 4.36 -9.10 10.80
C LEU A 5 5.29 -8.32 11.72
N GLY A 6 5.80 -7.20 11.20
CA GLY A 6 6.54 -6.19 11.95
C GLY A 6 5.61 -5.05 12.37
N ARG A 7 6.07 -3.81 12.19
CA ARG A 7 5.28 -2.60 12.52
C ARG A 7 3.95 -2.60 11.77
N VAL A 8 2.86 -2.33 12.50
CA VAL A 8 1.49 -2.21 11.97
C VAL A 8 0.98 -0.78 12.18
N ARG A 9 0.31 -0.20 11.19
CA ARG A 9 -0.20 1.17 11.20
C ARG A 9 -1.52 1.27 10.46
N ILE A 10 -2.39 2.18 10.90
CA ILE A 10 -3.49 2.69 10.09
C ILE A 10 -2.97 3.96 9.40
N LEU A 11 -3.05 4.00 8.07
CA LEU A 11 -2.54 5.10 7.27
C LEU A 11 -3.68 5.83 6.56
N LEU A 12 -3.86 7.10 6.94
CA LEU A 12 -4.67 8.06 6.22
C LEU A 12 -3.86 8.68 5.08
N LYS A 13 -4.48 8.82 3.91
CA LYS A 13 -4.01 9.69 2.82
C LYS A 13 -5.12 10.65 2.42
N GLN A 14 -4.84 11.95 2.53
CA GLN A 14 -5.77 13.01 2.17
C GLN A 14 -6.07 13.02 0.65
N PRO A 15 -7.18 13.62 0.22
CA PRO A 15 -7.49 13.88 -1.18
C PRO A 15 -6.34 14.58 -1.90
N ARG A 16 -6.24 14.35 -3.21
CA ARG A 16 -5.32 15.06 -4.13
C ARG A 16 -3.87 15.13 -3.64
N SER A 17 -3.35 14.04 -3.09
CA SER A 17 -2.02 14.04 -2.49
C SER A 17 -1.23 12.77 -2.81
N THR A 18 0.09 12.91 -2.96
CA THR A 18 1.03 11.82 -3.31
C THR A 18 2.03 11.57 -2.19
N LEU A 19 2.67 10.39 -2.17
CA LEU A 19 3.93 10.18 -1.45
C LEU A 19 5.11 10.53 -2.38
N SER A 20 6.32 10.56 -1.81
CA SER A 20 7.56 10.62 -2.58
C SER A 20 7.80 9.29 -3.32
N TRP A 21 8.59 9.33 -4.38
CA TRP A 21 9.10 8.13 -5.04
C TRP A 21 10.26 7.56 -4.22
N HIS A 22 10.03 6.43 -3.55
CA HIS A 22 10.98 5.91 -2.56
C HIS A 22 11.02 4.38 -2.50
N ARG A 23 11.88 3.87 -1.62
CA ARG A 23 12.02 2.44 -1.31
C ARG A 23 11.92 2.24 0.20
N ASP A 24 11.28 1.14 0.57
CA ASP A 24 11.22 0.65 1.94
C ASP A 24 12.21 -0.50 2.14
N PRO A 25 12.65 -0.77 3.39
CA PRO A 25 13.50 -1.92 3.70
C PRO A 25 12.76 -3.27 3.64
N GLU A 26 11.43 -3.29 3.81
CA GLU A 26 10.65 -4.55 3.78
C GLU A 26 9.37 -4.42 2.93
N PRO A 27 8.86 -5.55 2.40
CA PRO A 27 7.55 -5.61 1.78
C PRO A 27 6.43 -5.14 2.71
N ARG A 28 5.33 -4.64 2.13
CA ARG A 28 4.17 -4.16 2.89
C ARG A 28 2.95 -5.00 2.57
N LEU A 29 2.20 -5.32 3.63
CA LEU A 29 0.85 -5.84 3.54
C LEU A 29 -0.11 -4.65 3.61
N HIS A 30 -1.10 -4.63 2.72
CA HIS A 30 -2.13 -3.61 2.66
C HIS A 30 -3.51 -4.26 2.71
N ILE A 31 -4.35 -3.77 3.62
CA ILE A 31 -5.78 -4.05 3.64
C ILE A 31 -6.51 -2.70 3.49
N PRO A 32 -7.11 -2.44 2.32
CA PRO A 32 -7.91 -1.23 2.10
C PRO A 32 -9.17 -1.25 2.99
N ILE A 33 -9.43 -0.15 3.70
CA ILE A 33 -10.64 0.03 4.53
C ILE A 33 -11.55 1.06 3.88
N ILE A 34 -10.98 2.19 3.47
CA ILE A 34 -11.65 3.24 2.69
C ILE A 34 -10.73 3.59 1.54
N THR A 35 -11.22 3.52 0.31
CA THR A 35 -10.46 3.74 -0.92
C THR A 35 -11.40 4.21 -2.02
N ASN A 36 -10.86 4.79 -3.08
CA ASN A 36 -11.63 5.23 -4.26
C ASN A 36 -10.83 4.93 -5.54
N PRO A 37 -11.45 4.95 -6.74
CA PRO A 37 -10.75 4.63 -8.00
C PRO A 37 -9.50 5.49 -8.28
N GLY A 38 -9.39 6.68 -7.71
CA GLY A 38 -8.20 7.55 -7.81
C GLY A 38 -7.04 7.17 -6.87
N CYS A 39 -7.21 6.16 -6.00
CA CYS A 39 -6.16 5.64 -5.13
C CYS A 39 -5.33 4.59 -5.85
N ILE A 40 -4.10 4.94 -6.22
CA ILE A 40 -3.23 4.09 -7.04
C ILE A 40 -1.89 3.87 -6.33
N MET A 41 -1.51 2.59 -6.22
CA MET A 41 -0.16 2.17 -5.88
C MET A 41 0.62 1.98 -7.17
N VAL A 42 1.77 2.66 -7.26
CA VAL A 42 2.70 2.53 -8.38
C VAL A 42 3.97 1.88 -7.85
N ILE A 43 4.37 0.75 -8.43
CA ILE A 43 5.64 0.08 -8.13
C ILE A 43 6.32 -0.16 -9.46
N ASP A 44 7.54 0.38 -9.61
CA ASP A 44 8.27 0.33 -10.87
C ASP A 44 7.41 0.92 -12.02
N ASN A 45 7.06 0.12 -13.03
CA ASN A 45 6.22 0.51 -14.16
C ASN A 45 4.75 0.03 -14.05
N VAL A 46 4.33 -0.51 -12.91
CA VAL A 46 2.98 -1.04 -12.71
C VAL A 46 2.17 -0.13 -11.79
N ALA A 47 1.00 0.30 -12.26
CA ALA A 47 0.03 1.07 -11.49
C ALA A 47 -1.23 0.25 -11.23
N LYS A 48 -1.65 0.10 -9.96
CA LYS A 48 -2.85 -0.66 -9.58
C LYS A 48 -3.66 0.03 -8.49
N HIS A 49 -4.98 -0.05 -8.63
CA HIS A 49 -5.94 0.23 -7.57
C HIS A 49 -6.12 -1.00 -6.68
N MET A 50 -6.32 -0.78 -5.36
CA MET A 50 -6.64 -1.82 -4.39
C MET A 50 -8.05 -1.53 -3.81
N PRO A 51 -9.08 -2.34 -4.14
CA PRO A 51 -10.45 -2.12 -3.68
C PRO A 51 -10.64 -2.49 -2.20
N ALA A 52 -11.60 -1.85 -1.53
CA ALA A 52 -11.99 -2.15 -0.15
C ALA A 52 -13.04 -3.26 -0.10
N ASP A 53 -12.68 -4.44 -0.60
CA ASP A 53 -13.55 -5.63 -0.73
C ASP A 53 -13.21 -6.74 0.29
N GLY A 54 -12.37 -6.43 1.29
CA GLY A 54 -11.86 -7.39 2.26
C GLY A 54 -10.61 -8.15 1.80
N SER A 55 -10.10 -7.90 0.59
CA SER A 55 -8.87 -8.49 0.09
C SER A 55 -7.62 -8.00 0.83
N CYS A 56 -6.60 -8.85 0.82
CA CYS A 56 -5.28 -8.55 1.40
C CYS A 56 -4.22 -8.56 0.29
N TRP A 57 -3.46 -7.49 0.20
CA TRP A 57 -2.46 -7.26 -0.83
C TRP A 57 -1.07 -7.26 -0.23
N ILE A 58 -0.10 -7.88 -0.91
CA ILE A 58 1.32 -7.77 -0.56
C ILE A 58 2.02 -7.06 -1.70
N THR A 59 2.66 -5.95 -1.38
CA THR A 59 3.36 -5.10 -2.33
C THR A 59 4.87 -5.19 -2.11
N ASN A 60 5.62 -5.20 -3.21
CA ASN A 60 7.07 -5.21 -3.17
C ASN A 60 7.63 -3.80 -3.03
N ASN A 61 7.55 -3.25 -1.82
CA ASN A 61 8.03 -1.89 -1.51
C ASN A 61 9.56 -1.77 -1.45
N THR A 62 10.31 -2.86 -1.62
CA THR A 62 11.78 -2.79 -1.77
C THR A 62 12.18 -2.27 -3.15
N LYS A 63 11.27 -2.37 -4.13
CA LYS A 63 11.36 -1.64 -5.39
C LYS A 63 10.93 -0.19 -5.21
N TYR A 64 11.39 0.66 -6.13
CA TYR A 64 10.94 2.05 -6.18
C TYR A 64 9.42 2.10 -6.38
N HIS A 65 8.75 2.87 -5.53
CA HIS A 65 7.31 2.94 -5.50
C HIS A 65 6.82 4.29 -4.98
N ASN A 66 5.53 4.53 -5.21
CA ASN A 66 4.76 5.64 -4.67
C ASN A 66 3.30 5.20 -4.54
N PHE A 67 2.58 5.88 -3.66
CA PHE A 67 1.14 5.82 -3.56
C PHE A 67 0.55 7.23 -3.62
N PHE A 68 -0.43 7.43 -4.48
CA PHE A 68 -1.20 8.66 -4.52
C PHE A 68 -2.69 8.40 -4.34
N ASN A 69 -3.34 9.37 -3.71
CA ASN A 69 -4.79 9.50 -3.68
C ASN A 69 -5.15 10.69 -4.56
N GLY A 70 -5.50 10.42 -5.81
CA GLY A 70 -5.99 11.41 -6.76
C GLY A 70 -7.48 11.73 -6.61
N GLY A 71 -8.19 11.01 -5.74
CA GLY A 71 -9.61 11.22 -5.50
C GLY A 71 -9.90 12.41 -4.58
N GLU A 72 -11.19 12.64 -4.36
CA GLU A 72 -11.71 13.76 -3.57
C GLU A 72 -11.97 13.39 -2.10
N GLU A 73 -11.84 12.12 -1.76
CA GLU A 73 -12.12 11.58 -0.43
C GLU A 73 -10.84 11.06 0.25
N ASN A 74 -10.85 11.03 1.57
CA ASN A 74 -9.80 10.40 2.36
C ASN A 74 -9.68 8.90 2.05
N ARG A 75 -8.46 8.40 2.05
CA ARG A 75 -8.16 6.96 1.93
C ARG A 75 -7.58 6.44 3.23
N ILE A 76 -8.05 5.29 3.70
CA ILE A 76 -7.56 4.61 4.91
C ILE A 76 -7.20 3.16 4.59
N HIS A 77 -5.96 2.77 4.84
CA HIS A 77 -5.54 1.36 4.80
C HIS A 77 -4.90 0.94 6.13
N LEU A 78 -5.12 -0.31 6.51
CA LEU A 78 -4.27 -1.00 7.47
C LEU A 78 -3.02 -1.49 6.73
N VAL A 79 -1.85 -1.16 7.26
CA VAL A 79 -0.55 -1.49 6.66
C VAL A 79 0.34 -2.17 7.67
N ALA A 80 1.04 -3.24 7.27
CA ALA A 80 2.01 -3.94 8.10
C ALA A 80 3.29 -4.26 7.33
N CYS A 81 4.45 -4.20 8.00
CA CYS A 81 5.69 -4.75 7.45
C CYS A 81 5.58 -6.29 7.41
N VAL A 82 5.92 -6.91 6.28
CA VAL A 82 5.98 -8.38 6.18
C VAL A 82 7.44 -8.82 6.30
N LEU A 83 7.80 -9.38 7.44
CA LEU A 83 9.16 -9.81 7.73
C LEU A 83 9.47 -11.12 7.01
N ASN A 84 10.68 -11.23 6.47
CA ASN A 84 11.21 -12.43 5.80
C ASN A 84 10.39 -12.91 4.58
N HIS A 85 9.57 -12.04 3.98
CA HIS A 85 8.85 -12.37 2.75
C HIS A 85 9.77 -12.25 1.54
N LYS A 86 9.84 -13.30 0.72
CA LYS A 86 10.56 -13.30 -0.56
C LYS A 86 9.53 -13.37 -1.68
N PHE A 87 9.67 -12.46 -2.66
CA PHE A 87 8.99 -12.60 -3.93
C PHE A 87 9.78 -13.60 -4.77
N ASN A 88 9.09 -14.56 -5.39
CA ASN A 88 9.69 -15.55 -6.28
C ASN A 88 10.17 -14.91 -7.58
#